data_AF-A0ABC9YWP7-F1
#
_entry.id   AF-A0ABC9YWP7-F1
#
_cell.length_a   1.000
_cell.length_b   1.000
_cell.length_c   1.000
_cell.angle_alpha   90.00
_cell.angle_beta   90.00
_cell.angle_gamma   90.00
#
_symmetry.space_group_name_H-M   'P 1'
#
loop_
_entity.id
_entity.type
_entity.pdbx_description
1 polymer ?
#
loop_
_entity_poly.entity_id
_entity_poly.type
_entity_poly.pdbx_seq_one_letter_code
_entity_poly.pdbx_strand_id
1 'polypeptide(L)'
;MLNPAELSPSERQLAARRALDDLGPDRDDHTLVRVRCGRSHHVAAVFDTAAGAVYESAIGPHAHGRRDYIDEAHRADRRHIQYVDLLDGDRYTDDLLPAHCECGGHELSRRQLRDAIDTHQRTIHLS
;
A
#
# COMPACT_ATOMS: atom_id res chain seq x y z
N MET A 1 18.68 16.68 3.03
CA MET A 1 17.66 15.62 3.09
C MET A 1 16.34 16.30 2.81
N LEU A 2 15.65 15.94 1.72
CA LEU A 2 14.33 16.51 1.41
C LEU A 2 13.35 16.03 2.48
N ASN A 3 12.60 16.96 3.06
CA ASN A 3 11.58 16.62 4.03
C ASN A 3 10.44 15.92 3.27
N PRO A 4 10.05 14.68 3.61
CA PRO A 4 8.98 13.97 2.90
C PRO A 4 7.64 14.74 2.92
N ALA A 5 7.49 15.69 3.85
CA ALA A 5 6.36 16.59 3.96
C ALA A 5 6.27 17.66 2.85
N GLU A 6 7.33 17.93 2.08
CA GLU A 6 7.34 18.97 1.03
C GLU A 6 7.17 18.39 -0.39
N LEU A 7 6.99 17.07 -0.51
CA LEU A 7 6.88 16.40 -1.79
C LEU A 7 5.50 16.65 -2.43
N SER A 8 5.50 16.97 -3.72
CA SER A 8 4.28 16.93 -4.53
C SER A 8 3.69 15.51 -4.53
N PRO A 9 2.38 15.34 -4.80
CA PRO A 9 1.77 14.01 -4.86
C PRO A 9 2.53 13.03 -5.76
N SER A 10 2.97 13.47 -6.95
CA SER A 10 3.76 12.65 -7.87
C SER A 10 5.13 12.25 -7.33
N GLU A 11 5.83 13.16 -6.63
CA GLU A 11 7.14 12.86 -6.05
C GLU A 11 7.01 11.88 -4.88
N ARG A 12 5.97 12.05 -4.06
CA ARG A 12 5.67 11.16 -2.94
C ARG A 12 5.32 9.75 -3.42
N GLN A 13 4.49 9.62 -4.44
CA GLN A 13 4.18 8.33 -5.07
C GLN A 13 5.42 7.68 -5.70
N LEU A 14 6.29 8.46 -6.35
CA LEU A 14 7.54 7.95 -6.91
C LEU A 14 8.51 7.48 -5.82
N ALA A 15 8.65 8.23 -4.72
CA ALA A 15 9.47 7.84 -3.58
C ALA A 15 8.93 6.56 -2.92
N ALA A 16 7.62 6.49 -2.71
CA ALA A 16 6.94 5.32 -2.16
C ALA A 16 7.12 4.07 -3.03
N ARG A 17 7.02 4.22 -4.37
CA ARG A 17 7.28 3.14 -5.32
C ARG A 17 8.70 2.58 -5.15
N ARG A 18 9.70 3.46 -5.20
CA ARG A 18 11.11 3.06 -5.08
C ARG A 18 11.36 2.36 -3.75
N ALA A 19 10.80 2.90 -2.67
CA ALA A 19 10.96 2.32 -1.34
C ALA A 19 10.33 0.92 -1.21
N LEU A 20 9.22 0.64 -1.91
CA LEU A 20 8.68 -0.73 -1.98
C LEU A 20 9.54 -1.65 -2.83
N ASP A 21 10.07 -1.16 -3.95
CA ASP A 21 10.93 -1.95 -4.83
C ASP A 21 12.23 -2.33 -4.09
N ASP A 22 12.76 -1.44 -3.25
CA ASP A 22 13.96 -1.64 -2.43
C ASP A 22 13.80 -2.72 -1.33
N LEU A 23 12.56 -3.00 -0.88
CA LEU A 23 12.28 -4.13 0.04
C LEU A 23 12.54 -5.48 -0.63
N GLY A 24 12.49 -5.54 -1.95
CA GLY A 24 12.76 -6.75 -2.71
C GLY A 24 11.77 -7.89 -2.40
N PRO A 25 12.23 -9.16 -2.46
CA PRO A 25 11.33 -10.30 -2.45
C PRO A 25 10.66 -10.58 -1.09
N ASP A 26 11.27 -10.12 0.00
CA ASP A 26 10.84 -10.38 1.38
C ASP A 26 9.99 -9.25 1.97
N ARG A 27 9.40 -8.39 1.10
CA ARG A 27 8.58 -7.24 1.52
C ARG A 27 7.45 -7.60 2.47
N ASP A 28 6.94 -8.84 2.44
CA ASP A 28 5.86 -9.29 3.32
C ASP A 28 6.27 -9.30 4.80
N ASP A 29 7.56 -9.46 5.11
CA ASP A 29 8.11 -9.40 6.47
C ASP A 29 8.12 -7.97 7.03
N HIS A 30 8.09 -6.99 6.13
CA HIS A 30 8.00 -5.57 6.45
C HIS A 30 6.55 -5.08 6.54
N THR A 31 5.55 -5.97 6.49
CA THR A 31 4.13 -5.55 6.56
C THR A 31 3.78 -5.05 7.95
N LEU A 32 3.37 -3.79 8.04
CA LEU A 32 2.84 -3.16 9.26
C LEU A 32 1.35 -3.45 9.45
N VAL A 33 0.55 -3.23 8.39
CA VAL A 33 -0.92 -3.36 8.42
C VAL A 33 -1.41 -4.02 7.14
N ARG A 34 -2.36 -4.94 7.25
CA ARG A 34 -3.13 -5.49 6.13
C ARG A 34 -4.58 -5.04 6.22
N VAL A 35 -5.14 -4.59 5.11
CA VAL A 35 -6.54 -4.20 5.00
C VAL A 35 -7.29 -5.23 4.17
N ARG A 36 -8.39 -5.74 4.71
CA ARG A 36 -9.27 -6.71 4.04
C ARG A 36 -10.69 -6.22 4.01
N CYS A 37 -11.44 -6.55 2.96
CA CYS A 37 -12.88 -6.24 2.93
C CYS A 37 -13.68 -7.23 3.80
N GLY A 38 -14.98 -7.00 4.00
CA GLY A 38 -15.86 -7.89 4.76
C GLY A 38 -15.94 -9.32 4.20
N ARG A 39 -15.57 -9.52 2.92
CA ARG A 39 -15.44 -10.83 2.26
C ARG A 39 -14.02 -11.42 2.35
N SER A 40 -13.16 -10.82 3.15
CA SER A 40 -11.75 -11.22 3.35
C SER A 40 -10.83 -11.10 2.13
N HIS A 41 -11.25 -10.42 1.06
CA HIS A 41 -10.33 -10.06 -0.02
C HIS A 41 -9.29 -9.04 0.44
N HIS A 42 -8.09 -9.12 -0.12
CA HIS A 42 -7.06 -8.11 0.10
C HIS A 42 -7.48 -6.79 -0.54
N VAL A 43 -7.38 -5.69 0.22
CA VAL A 43 -7.71 -4.34 -0.26
C VAL A 43 -6.44 -3.49 -0.37
N ALA A 44 -5.61 -3.52 0.67
CA ALA A 44 -4.38 -2.76 0.73
C ALA A 44 -3.43 -3.31 1.80
N ALA A 45 -2.17 -2.89 1.75
CA ALA A 45 -1.19 -3.14 2.79
C ALA A 45 -0.37 -1.88 3.06
N VAL A 46 0.22 -1.82 4.26
CA VAL A 46 1.20 -0.83 4.64
C VAL A 46 2.50 -1.54 4.98
N PHE A 47 3.61 -1.05 4.44
CA PHE A 47 4.94 -1.60 4.62
C PHE A 47 5.86 -0.61 5.32
N ASP A 48 6.71 -1.12 6.21
CA ASP A 48 7.82 -0.38 6.77
C ASP A 48 8.94 -0.29 5.73
N THR A 49 9.37 0.93 5.40
CA THR A 49 10.40 1.16 4.39
C THR A 49 11.40 2.21 4.87
N ALA A 50 12.56 2.28 4.22
CA ALA A 50 13.56 3.31 4.51
C ALA A 50 13.05 4.74 4.26
N ALA A 51 11.99 4.92 3.46
CA ALA A 51 11.35 6.22 3.22
C ALA A 51 10.21 6.53 4.21
N GLY A 52 9.92 5.63 5.15
CA GLY A 52 8.77 5.67 6.06
C GLY A 52 7.69 4.65 5.69
N ALA A 53 6.54 4.71 6.37
CA ALA A 53 5.45 3.79 6.11
C ALA A 53 4.83 4.04 4.71
N VAL A 54 4.83 3.02 3.86
CA VAL A 54 4.30 3.09 2.49
C VAL A 54 2.99 2.32 2.39
N TYR A 55 1.98 2.98 1.83
CA TYR A 55 0.70 2.38 1.46
C TYR A 55 0.75 1.79 0.04
N GLU A 56 0.19 0.61 -0.13
CA GLU A 56 -0.08 -0.02 -1.43
C GLU A 56 -1.53 -0.54 -1.49
N SER A 57 -2.26 -0.17 -2.53
CA SER A 57 -3.44 -0.91 -2.98
C SER A 57 -3.22 -1.40 -4.40
N ALA A 58 -3.42 -2.69 -4.62
CA ALA A 58 -3.22 -3.32 -5.90
C ALA A 58 -4.37 -4.31 -6.16
N ILE A 59 -5.05 -4.16 -7.30
CA ILE A 59 -5.83 -5.24 -7.90
C ILE A 59 -5.02 -5.85 -9.03
N GLY A 60 -4.75 -7.14 -8.89
CA GLY A 60 -4.13 -7.97 -9.92
C GLY A 60 -4.04 -9.42 -9.45
N PRO A 61 -3.61 -10.35 -10.32
CA PRO A 61 -3.43 -11.77 -9.96
C PRO A 61 -2.48 -12.00 -8.76
N HIS A 62 -1.75 -10.96 -8.34
CA HIS A 62 -0.79 -10.95 -7.24
C HIS A 62 -1.37 -10.53 -5.86
N ALA A 63 -2.70 -10.41 -5.73
CA ALA A 63 -3.36 -10.06 -4.45
C ALA A 63 -3.40 -11.22 -3.43
N HIS A 64 -2.98 -12.42 -3.85
CA HIS A 64 -2.71 -13.55 -2.98
C HIS A 64 -1.21 -13.58 -2.68
N GLY A 65 -0.84 -13.66 -1.39
CA GLY A 65 0.54 -13.50 -0.92
C GLY A 65 1.59 -14.25 -1.75
N ARG A 66 2.77 -13.64 -1.88
CA ARG A 66 3.83 -13.99 -2.83
C ARG A 66 4.56 -15.31 -2.53
N ARG A 67 4.07 -16.11 -1.57
CA ARG A 67 4.80 -17.25 -0.99
C ARG A 67 5.08 -18.37 -2.00
N ASP A 68 4.39 -18.42 -3.15
CA ASP A 68 4.42 -19.60 -4.02
C ASP A 68 4.69 -19.37 -5.53
N TYR A 69 5.32 -18.29 -6.03
CA TYR A 69 5.63 -18.25 -7.49
C TYR A 69 6.90 -17.48 -7.94
N ILE A 70 7.63 -18.11 -8.88
CA ILE A 70 8.70 -17.54 -9.72
C ILE A 70 8.03 -16.82 -10.91
N ASP A 71 8.37 -15.56 -11.15
CA ASP A 71 7.78 -14.75 -12.22
C ASP A 71 8.56 -14.89 -13.54
N GLU A 72 7.98 -15.58 -14.51
CA GLU A 72 8.40 -15.54 -15.92
C GLU A 72 7.50 -14.54 -16.64
N ALA A 73 8.06 -13.37 -16.99
CA ALA A 73 7.33 -12.25 -17.58
C ALA A 73 6.69 -12.62 -18.93
N HIS A 74 5.39 -12.93 -18.92
CA HIS A 74 4.60 -13.15 -20.13
C HIS A 74 3.38 -12.21 -20.19
N ARG A 75 3.51 -11.15 -20.98
CA ARG A 75 2.47 -10.25 -21.53
C ARG A 75 1.50 -9.58 -20.55
N ALA A 76 1.69 -8.28 -20.40
CA ALA A 76 0.73 -7.32 -19.87
C ALA A 76 -0.59 -7.30 -20.66
N ASP A 77 -1.69 -7.79 -20.09
CA ASP A 77 -3.07 -7.50 -20.55
C ASP A 77 -4.15 -7.66 -19.45
N ARG A 78 -3.88 -7.20 -18.22
CA ARG A 78 -4.95 -6.78 -17.30
C ARG A 78 -4.44 -5.53 -16.63
N ARG A 79 -5.09 -4.38 -16.79
CA ARG A 79 -4.65 -3.13 -16.16
C ARG A 79 -4.46 -3.36 -14.66
N HIS A 80 -3.20 -3.46 -14.22
CA HIS A 80 -2.85 -3.48 -12.80
C HIS A 80 -3.23 -2.09 -12.27
N ILE A 81 -4.36 -1.99 -11.58
CA ILE A 81 -4.71 -0.76 -10.87
C ILE A 81 -3.93 -0.83 -9.58
N GLN A 82 -2.77 -0.18 -9.58
CA GLN A 82 -1.90 -0.09 -8.42
C GLN A 82 -1.75 1.36 -8.02
N TYR A 83 -2.10 1.65 -6.78
CA TYR A 83 -1.89 2.93 -6.13
C TYR A 83 -0.88 2.73 -5.01
N VAL A 84 0.16 3.56 -4.99
CA VAL A 84 1.22 3.51 -3.98
C VAL A 84 1.54 4.93 -3.55
N ASP A 85 1.62 5.17 -2.24
CA ASP A 85 1.91 6.50 -1.70
C ASP A 85 2.50 6.40 -0.29
N LEU A 86 3.21 7.44 0.18
CA LEU A 86 3.64 7.50 1.57
C LEU A 86 2.41 7.76 2.46
N LEU A 87 2.37 7.06 3.59
CA LEU A 87 1.42 7.39 4.64
C LEU A 87 1.74 8.73 5.26
N ASP A 88 3.02 9.05 5.45
CA ASP A 88 3.47 10.36 5.89
C ASP A 88 3.25 11.42 4.82
N GLY A 89 2.71 12.55 5.26
CA GLY A 89 2.28 13.66 4.43
C GLY A 89 1.97 14.86 5.32
N ASP A 90 2.02 16.05 4.74
CA ASP A 90 1.76 17.30 5.43
C ASP A 90 0.25 17.58 5.61
N ARG A 91 -0.08 18.76 6.15
CA ARG A 91 -1.46 19.21 6.35
C ARG A 91 -2.27 19.42 5.06
N TYR A 92 -1.62 19.41 3.89
CA TYR A 92 -2.27 19.57 2.59
C TYR A 92 -2.43 18.24 1.86
N THR A 93 -1.90 17.17 2.45
CA THR A 93 -2.03 15.82 1.91
C THR A 93 -3.43 15.30 2.23
N ASP A 94 -4.18 14.91 1.19
CA ASP A 94 -5.52 14.34 1.33
C ASP A 94 -5.50 13.17 2.31
N ASP A 95 -6.43 13.11 3.26
CA ASP A 95 -6.47 11.98 4.20
C ASP A 95 -6.94 10.69 3.51
N LEU A 96 -7.71 10.79 2.42
CA LEU A 96 -8.29 9.64 1.73
C LEU A 96 -7.34 9.06 0.69
N LEU A 97 -7.20 7.74 0.74
CA LEU A 97 -6.42 6.91 -0.17
C LEU A 97 -7.37 5.99 -0.94
N PRO A 98 -7.28 5.96 -2.29
CA PRO A 98 -8.07 5.03 -3.08
C PRO A 98 -7.55 3.61 -2.86
N ALA A 99 -8.47 2.70 -2.58
CA ALA A 99 -8.18 1.29 -2.44
C ALA A 99 -9.16 0.48 -3.28
N HIS A 100 -8.75 -0.70 -3.71
CA HIS A 100 -9.64 -1.55 -4.49
C HIS A 100 -9.42 -3.02 -4.15
N CYS A 101 -10.50 -3.79 -4.18
CA CYS A 101 -10.47 -5.25 -4.22
C CYS A 101 -11.46 -5.78 -5.27
N GLU A 102 -11.59 -7.10 -5.40
CA GLU A 102 -12.53 -7.76 -6.32
C GLU A 102 -14.00 -7.41 -6.03
N CYS A 103 -14.32 -6.85 -4.86
CA CYS A 103 -15.66 -6.38 -4.51
C CYS A 103 -15.96 -4.94 -4.97
N GLY A 104 -14.95 -4.16 -5.34
CA GLY A 104 -15.11 -2.77 -5.75
C GLY A 104 -14.06 -1.82 -5.17
N GLY A 105 -14.31 -0.52 -5.34
CA GLY A 105 -13.51 0.55 -4.76
C GLY A 105 -13.85 0.83 -3.30
N HIS A 106 -12.84 1.20 -2.54
CA HIS A 106 -12.88 1.60 -1.15
C HIS A 106 -12.05 2.89 -0.99
N GLU A 107 -12.30 3.63 0.08
CA GLU A 107 -11.46 4.75 0.48
C GLU A 107 -10.94 4.48 1.90
N LEU A 108 -9.65 4.70 2.11
CA LEU A 108 -8.99 4.46 3.39
C LEU A 108 -8.40 5.76 3.91
N SER A 109 -8.55 6.01 5.21
CA SER A 109 -7.96 7.18 5.86
C SER A 109 -6.49 6.90 6.21
N ARG A 110 -5.58 7.80 5.80
CA ARG A 110 -4.18 7.82 6.24
C ARG A 110 -4.10 7.85 7.75
N ARG A 111 -4.88 8.72 8.39
CA ARG A 111 -4.93 8.82 9.85
C ARG A 111 -5.33 7.49 10.49
N GLN A 112 -6.34 6.80 9.97
CA GLN A 112 -6.75 5.50 10.49
C GLN A 112 -5.67 4.43 10.31
N LEU A 113 -4.95 4.43 9.18
CA LEU A 113 -3.84 3.51 8.96
C LEU A 113 -2.68 3.79 9.91
N ARG A 114 -2.35 5.06 10.16
CA ARG A 114 -1.32 5.44 11.15
C ARG A 114 -1.73 5.04 12.57
N ASP A 115 -2.97 5.30 12.98
CA ASP A 115 -3.50 4.88 14.28
C ASP A 115 -3.44 3.34 14.46
N ALA A 116 -3.73 2.58 13.39
CA ALA A 116 -3.56 1.13 13.40
C ALA A 116 -2.10 0.70 13.57
N ILE A 117 -1.14 1.42 12.99
CA ILE A 117 0.29 1.17 13.21
C ILE A 117 0.66 1.46 14.67
N ASP A 118 0.28 2.62 15.19
CA ASP A 118 0.60 3.06 16.56
C ASP A 118 0.01 2.11 17.61
N THR A 119 -1.20 1.61 17.37
CA THR A 119 -1.89 0.63 18.22
C THR A 119 -1.51 -0.83 17.93
N HIS A 120 -0.57 -1.06 17.01
CA HIS A 120 -0.10 -2.39 16.60
C HIS A 120 -1.23 -3.30 16.06
N GLN A 121 -2.28 -2.71 15.51
CA GLN A 121 -3.35 -3.42 14.82
C GLN A 121 -2.86 -3.89 13.44
N ARG A 122 -2.45 -5.16 13.37
CA ARG A 122 -1.91 -5.77 12.14
C ARG A 122 -2.93 -5.96 11.01
N THR A 123 -4.22 -6.02 11.32
CA THR A 123 -5.28 -6.26 10.33
C THR A 123 -6.48 -5.35 10.57
N ILE A 124 -6.91 -4.66 9.51
CA ILE A 124 -8.15 -3.88 9.47
C ILE A 124 -9.15 -4.62 8.57
N HIS A 125 -10.36 -4.80 9.07
CA HIS A 125 -11.49 -5.31 8.28
C HIS A 125 -12.43 -4.15 7.93
N LEU A 126 -12.67 -3.95 6.65
CA LEU A 126 -13.70 -3.05 6.17
C LEU A 126 -15.06 -3.72 6.32
N SER A 127 -16.06 -2.91 6.68
CA SER A 127 -17.46 -3.35 6.76
C SER A 127 -18.10 -3.47 5.39
#